data_AF-A0A970K1M1-F1
#
_entry.id   AF-A0A970K1M1-F1
#
_cell.length_a   1.000
_cell.length_b   1.000
_cell.length_c   1.000
_cell.angle_alpha   90.00
_cell.angle_beta   90.00
_cell.angle_gamma   90.00
#
_symmetry.space_group_name_H-M   'P 1'
#
loop_
_entity.id
_entity.type
_entity.pdbx_description
1 polymer ?
#
loop_
_entity_poly.entity_id
_entity_poly.type
_entity_poly.pdbx_seq_one_letter_code
_entity_poly.pdbx_strand_id
1 'polypeptide(L)'
;MFCRNCGTVLPENAGFCANCGSPVSKDTPAVHTGTPDMQQTAPAAGGLVGFSNRIHEPEIIAAAKAKRKSSAGCMWILVLVPLVGFLAAGLLIEEYPLNEAIIIGVALALLMLIINLIVLARSKKPMWEGAVIDKYNRKKRKYYRSGDGSSETYKDYTEYTTVIRTDSGSKKTIVERDSERDMYSYLAIGDHVRFHPAFGTYEKYDKSRDRHIYCNVCRAKNPITNERCVKCNNLLFK
;
A
#
# COMPACT_ATOMS: atom_id res chain seq x y z
N MET A 1 -16.87 -43.12 -15.33
CA MET A 1 -17.28 -42.04 -14.38
C MET A 1 -16.96 -40.67 -15.01
N PHE A 2 -17.53 -39.57 -14.52
CA PHE A 2 -17.26 -38.22 -15.05
C PHE A 2 -16.50 -37.37 -14.02
N CYS A 3 -15.61 -36.49 -14.50
CA CYS A 3 -14.90 -35.54 -13.66
C CYS A 3 -15.86 -34.53 -13.03
N ARG A 4 -15.90 -34.43 -11.70
CA ARG A 4 -16.77 -33.46 -10.99
C ARG A 4 -16.40 -31.99 -11.24
N ASN A 5 -15.18 -31.71 -11.72
CA ASN A 5 -14.72 -30.35 -11.99
C ASN A 5 -15.03 -29.87 -13.43
N CYS A 6 -14.88 -30.74 -14.43
CA CYS A 6 -15.00 -30.33 -15.84
C CYS A 6 -15.92 -31.21 -16.70
N GLY A 7 -16.55 -32.23 -16.14
CA GLY A 7 -17.54 -33.08 -16.83
C GLY A 7 -16.97 -34.09 -17.84
N THR A 8 -15.66 -34.16 -18.04
CA THR A 8 -15.05 -35.11 -18.99
C THR A 8 -15.17 -36.55 -18.49
N VAL A 9 -15.39 -37.50 -19.41
CA VAL A 9 -15.38 -38.95 -19.11
C VAL A 9 -13.99 -39.36 -18.63
N LEU A 10 -13.94 -40.07 -17.51
CA LEU A 10 -12.71 -40.60 -16.91
C LEU A 10 -12.63 -42.12 -17.09
N PRO A 11 -11.45 -42.66 -17.45
CA PRO A 11 -11.22 -44.11 -17.48
C PRO A 11 -11.27 -44.71 -16.06
N GLU A 12 -11.56 -46.01 -15.95
CA GLU A 12 -11.94 -46.70 -14.70
C GLU A 12 -10.88 -46.70 -13.58
N ASN A 13 -9.64 -46.27 -13.87
CA ASN A 13 -8.56 -46.13 -12.89
C ASN A 13 -7.79 -44.80 -12.98
N ALA A 14 -8.42 -43.73 -13.48
CA ALA A 14 -7.80 -42.40 -13.48
C ALA A 14 -7.56 -41.89 -12.05
N GLY A 15 -6.31 -41.67 -11.66
CA GLY A 15 -5.99 -40.93 -10.42
C GLY A 15 -6.23 -39.43 -10.55
N PHE A 16 -6.15 -38.91 -11.78
CA PHE A 16 -6.30 -37.49 -12.10
C PHE A 16 -7.02 -37.32 -13.44
N CYS A 17 -7.74 -36.21 -13.62
CA CYS A 17 -8.38 -35.87 -14.88
C CYS A 17 -7.35 -35.37 -15.91
N ALA A 18 -7.21 -36.06 -17.04
CA ALA A 18 -6.29 -35.66 -18.11
C ALA A 18 -6.63 -34.29 -18.75
N ASN A 19 -7.86 -33.81 -18.59
CA ASN A 19 -8.31 -32.55 -19.20
C ASN A 19 -8.09 -31.33 -18.29
N CYS A 20 -8.29 -31.46 -16.97
CA CYS A 20 -8.20 -30.31 -16.04
C CYS A 20 -7.24 -30.51 -14.86
N GLY A 21 -6.61 -31.69 -14.74
CA GLY A 21 -5.63 -32.00 -13.69
C GLY A 21 -6.22 -32.28 -12.30
N SER A 22 -7.54 -32.22 -12.12
CA SER A 22 -8.16 -32.47 -10.81
C SER A 22 -8.05 -33.96 -10.38
N PRO A 23 -7.78 -34.26 -9.10
CA PRO A 23 -7.71 -35.62 -8.60
C PRO A 23 -9.09 -36.27 -8.56
N VAL A 24 -9.14 -37.57 -8.81
CA VAL A 24 -10.38 -38.34 -8.78
C VAL A 24 -10.44 -39.13 -7.47
N SER A 25 -11.26 -38.67 -6.52
CA SER A 25 -11.51 -39.39 -5.27
C SER A 25 -12.34 -40.65 -5.54
N LYS A 26 -11.83 -41.82 -5.16
CA LYS A 26 -12.59 -43.07 -5.12
C LYS A 26 -13.43 -43.06 -3.82
N ASP A 27 -14.69 -42.68 -3.92
CA ASP A 27 -15.62 -42.63 -2.77
C ASP A 27 -15.91 -44.07 -2.26
N THR A 28 -15.63 -44.33 -0.98
CA THR A 28 -16.21 -45.45 -0.21
C THR A 28 -17.22 -44.86 0.80
N PRO A 29 -18.41 -45.46 1.05
CA PRO A 29 -19.50 -44.76 1.75
C PRO A 29 -19.35 -44.68 3.27
N ALA A 30 -19.42 -43.44 3.76
CA ALA A 30 -19.95 -42.87 5.02
C ALA A 30 -20.06 -43.70 6.33
N VAL A 31 -19.54 -43.11 7.41
CA VAL A 31 -20.26 -43.02 8.71
C VAL A 31 -20.23 -41.57 9.18
N HIS A 32 -21.41 -41.01 9.39
CA HIS A 32 -21.66 -39.72 10.02
C HIS A 32 -21.65 -39.86 11.54
N THR A 33 -20.96 -38.97 12.26
CA THR A 33 -21.42 -38.50 13.58
C THR A 33 -20.78 -37.14 13.93
N GLY A 34 -21.63 -36.14 14.21
CA GLY A 34 -21.39 -35.09 15.22
C GLY A 34 -20.42 -33.93 14.94
N THR A 35 -21.00 -32.77 14.57
CA THR A 35 -20.51 -31.36 14.64
C THR A 35 -19.90 -30.92 15.99
N PRO A 36 -19.34 -29.69 16.12
CA PRO A 36 -18.44 -28.94 15.23
C PRO A 36 -17.19 -28.46 16.01
N ASP A 37 -15.98 -28.81 15.61
CA ASP A 37 -14.80 -28.11 16.13
C ASP A 37 -14.06 -27.39 15.01
N MET A 38 -14.01 -26.07 15.18
CA MET A 38 -13.54 -25.10 14.22
C MET A 38 -12.02 -24.97 14.40
N GLN A 39 -11.27 -26.04 14.12
CA GLN A 39 -9.82 -26.02 14.20
C GLN A 39 -9.18 -26.35 12.85
N GLN A 40 -8.68 -25.28 12.24
CA GLN A 40 -7.50 -25.23 11.36
C GLN A 40 -7.32 -26.39 10.36
N THR A 41 -7.55 -26.07 9.09
CA THR A 41 -6.79 -26.70 8.00
C THR A 41 -6.01 -25.61 7.28
N ALA A 42 -4.72 -25.90 7.07
CA ALA A 42 -3.68 -25.04 6.50
C ALA A 42 -4.11 -24.27 5.23
N PRO A 43 -3.50 -23.09 4.96
CA PRO A 43 -3.86 -22.28 3.81
C PRO A 43 -3.55 -23.05 2.52
N ALA A 44 -4.59 -23.35 1.76
CA ALA A 44 -4.47 -23.93 0.45
C ALA A 44 -3.59 -23.03 -0.43
N ALA A 45 -2.54 -23.61 -1.00
CA ALA A 45 -1.83 -23.07 -2.15
C ALA A 45 -2.82 -22.98 -3.32
N GLY A 46 -3.58 -21.88 -3.41
CA GLY A 46 -4.61 -21.68 -4.42
C GLY A 46 -5.23 -20.27 -4.47
N GLY A 47 -4.79 -19.32 -3.64
CA GLY A 47 -5.36 -17.98 -3.54
C GLY A 47 -4.46 -16.87 -4.11
N LEU A 48 -4.16 -16.89 -5.42
CA LEU A 48 -3.46 -15.77 -6.08
C LEU A 48 -4.41 -14.86 -6.88
N VAL A 49 -5.68 -15.26 -7.00
CA VAL A 49 -6.74 -14.48 -7.63
C VAL A 49 -7.69 -14.01 -6.54
N GLY A 50 -7.92 -12.70 -6.47
CA GLY A 50 -8.72 -12.09 -5.42
C GLY A 50 -7.95 -11.02 -4.66
N PHE A 51 -8.70 -10.18 -3.96
CA PHE A 51 -8.08 -9.32 -2.96
C PHE A 51 -7.92 -10.06 -1.63
N SER A 52 -6.78 -9.85 -1.02
CA SER A 52 -6.39 -10.47 0.23
C SER A 52 -7.20 -9.90 1.39
N ASN A 53 -7.64 -10.76 2.31
CA ASN A 53 -8.27 -10.35 3.56
C ASN A 53 -7.26 -10.00 4.66
N ARG A 54 -5.95 -10.10 4.37
CA ARG A 54 -4.84 -9.89 5.32
C ARG A 54 -4.77 -8.47 5.89
N ILE A 55 -5.47 -7.50 5.30
CA ILE A 55 -5.60 -6.14 5.85
C ILE A 55 -6.21 -6.11 7.26
N HIS A 56 -7.02 -7.11 7.61
CA HIS A 56 -7.66 -7.24 8.91
C HIS A 56 -6.81 -7.98 9.95
N GLU A 57 -5.63 -8.48 9.56
CA GLU A 57 -4.77 -9.19 10.49
C GLU A 57 -4.11 -8.25 11.51
N PRO A 58 -3.95 -8.71 12.77
CA PRO A 58 -3.45 -7.86 13.85
C PRO A 58 -2.04 -7.33 13.56
N GLU A 59 -1.17 -8.11 12.90
CA GLU A 59 0.18 -7.67 12.52
C GLU A 59 0.15 -6.51 11.50
N ILE A 60 -0.75 -6.57 10.51
CA ILE A 60 -0.88 -5.54 9.48
C ILE A 60 -1.51 -4.26 10.07
N ILE A 61 -2.52 -4.42 10.94
CA ILE A 61 -3.11 -3.30 11.67
C ILE A 61 -2.07 -2.63 12.57
N ALA A 62 -1.23 -3.41 13.25
CA ALA A 62 -0.14 -2.88 14.08
C ALA A 62 0.87 -2.10 13.22
N ALA A 63 1.27 -2.63 12.05
CA ALA A 63 2.16 -1.95 11.12
C ALA A 63 1.56 -0.62 10.62
N ALA A 64 0.26 -0.58 10.31
CA ALA A 64 -0.45 0.64 9.92
C ALA A 64 -0.44 1.69 11.05
N LYS A 65 -0.70 1.27 12.30
CA LYS A 65 -0.68 2.15 13.47
C LYS A 65 0.72 2.70 13.77
N ALA A 66 1.76 1.88 13.64
CA ALA A 66 3.15 2.29 13.87
C ALA A 66 3.56 3.42 12.93
N LYS A 67 3.20 3.33 11.64
CA LYS A 67 3.45 4.38 10.64
C LYS A 67 2.78 5.70 11.01
N ARG A 68 1.55 5.65 11.53
CA ARG A 68 0.81 6.84 12.00
C ARG A 68 1.41 7.45 13.28
N LYS A 69 1.89 6.62 14.21
CA LYS A 69 2.52 7.09 15.47
C LYS A 69 3.81 7.86 15.19
N SER A 70 4.64 7.37 14.26
CA SER A 70 5.85 8.09 13.82
C SER A 70 5.53 9.47 13.26
N SER A 71 4.43 9.61 12.50
CA SER A 71 3.98 10.90 11.98
C SER A 71 3.45 11.83 13.09
N ALA A 72 2.76 11.28 14.09
CA ALA A 72 2.23 12.06 15.21
C ALA A 72 3.33 12.61 16.14
N GLY A 73 4.43 11.88 16.33
CA GLY A 73 5.58 12.39 17.09
C GLY A 73 6.20 13.64 16.47
N CYS A 74 6.40 13.64 15.14
CA CYS A 74 6.89 14.80 14.41
C CYS A 74 5.94 16.01 14.52
N MET A 75 4.62 15.78 14.50
CA MET A 75 3.62 16.83 14.68
C MET A 75 3.76 17.55 16.03
N TRP A 76 3.98 16.81 17.13
CA TRP A 76 4.15 17.43 18.46
C TRP A 76 5.45 18.25 18.56
N ILE A 77 6.53 17.78 17.93
CA ILE A 77 7.80 18.53 17.88
C ILE A 77 7.57 19.89 17.20
N LEU A 78 6.88 19.93 16.06
CA LEU A 78 6.61 21.18 15.33
C LEU A 78 5.75 22.19 16.10
N VAL A 79 4.93 21.72 17.05
CA VAL A 79 4.09 22.58 17.90
C VAL A 79 4.83 23.03 19.16
N LEU A 80 5.59 22.13 19.79
CA LEU A 80 6.26 22.41 21.06
C LEU A 80 7.55 23.22 20.89
N VAL A 81 8.30 23.02 19.80
CA VAL A 81 9.56 23.74 19.57
C VAL A 81 9.37 25.26 19.51
N PRO A 82 8.39 25.83 18.79
CA PRO A 82 8.11 27.25 18.86
C PRO A 82 7.73 27.72 20.27
N LEU A 83 6.87 26.98 20.98
CA LEU A 83 6.43 27.39 22.32
C LEU A 83 7.60 27.48 23.30
N VAL A 84 8.46 26.47 23.33
CA VAL A 84 9.63 26.43 24.23
C VAL A 84 10.71 27.40 23.76
N GLY A 85 10.96 27.46 22.45
CA GLY A 85 12.00 28.31 21.86
C GLY A 85 11.74 29.79 22.06
N PHE A 86 10.53 30.26 21.79
CA PHE A 86 10.17 31.67 21.99
C PHE A 86 10.06 32.04 23.47
N LEU A 87 9.59 31.13 24.33
CA LEU A 87 9.60 31.35 25.77
C LEU A 87 11.04 31.51 26.30
N ALA A 88 11.95 30.64 25.88
CA ALA A 88 13.36 30.74 26.26
C ALA A 88 14.01 32.02 25.70
N ALA A 89 13.70 32.40 24.46
CA ALA A 89 14.21 33.63 23.86
C ALA A 89 13.78 34.86 24.67
N GLY A 90 12.51 34.98 25.05
CA GLY A 90 12.02 36.09 25.87
C GLY A 90 12.53 36.11 27.31
N LEU A 91 13.08 34.99 27.83
CA LEU A 91 13.68 34.91 29.17
C LEU A 91 15.19 35.12 29.18
N LEU A 92 15.88 34.72 28.11
CA LEU A 92 17.34 34.70 28.04
C LEU A 92 17.94 35.85 27.23
N ILE A 93 17.14 36.51 26.38
CA ILE A 93 17.59 37.62 25.53
C ILE A 93 17.02 38.91 26.10
N GLU A 94 17.88 39.71 26.75
CA GLU A 94 17.48 40.95 27.43
C GLU A 94 16.82 41.97 26.49
N GLU A 95 17.19 41.96 25.21
CA GLU A 95 16.65 42.85 24.18
C GLU A 95 15.29 42.38 23.60
N TYR A 96 14.80 41.20 24.01
CA TYR A 96 13.59 40.60 23.44
C TYR A 96 12.44 40.56 24.46
N PRO A 97 11.42 41.43 24.33
CA PRO A 97 10.38 41.54 25.35
C PRO A 97 9.51 40.28 25.40
N LEU A 98 9.33 39.74 26.62
CA LEU A 98 8.69 38.45 26.87
C LEU A 98 7.24 38.35 26.35
N ASN A 99 6.48 39.45 26.40
CA ASN A 99 5.11 39.51 25.89
C ASN A 99 5.04 39.26 24.38
N GLU A 100 5.91 39.91 23.59
CA GLU A 100 5.98 39.73 22.15
C GLU A 100 6.45 38.32 21.79
N ALA A 101 7.44 37.80 22.52
CA ALA A 101 7.95 36.45 22.37
C ALA A 101 6.84 35.40 22.54
N ILE A 102 6.03 35.51 23.61
CA ILE A 102 4.92 34.60 23.88
C ILE A 102 3.87 34.68 22.77
N ILE A 103 3.49 35.89 22.33
CA ILE A 103 2.49 36.07 21.27
C ILE A 103 2.94 35.38 19.97
N ILE A 104 4.18 35.57 19.57
CA ILE A 104 4.74 34.97 18.35
C ILE A 104 4.82 33.45 18.48
N GLY A 105 5.32 32.93 19.60
CA GLY A 105 5.42 31.51 19.86
C GLY A 105 4.07 30.80 19.80
N VAL A 106 3.04 31.37 20.43
CA VAL A 106 1.67 30.82 20.42
C VAL A 106 1.06 30.91 19.03
N ALA A 107 1.19 32.03 18.32
CA ALA A 107 0.64 32.21 16.98
C ALA A 107 1.22 31.18 15.99
N LEU A 108 2.55 30.97 16.00
CA LEU A 108 3.20 29.98 15.15
C LEU A 108 2.81 28.54 15.52
N ALA A 109 2.74 28.23 16.81
CA ALA A 109 2.33 26.90 17.28
C ALA A 109 0.88 26.58 16.86
N LEU A 110 -0.04 27.54 16.97
CA LEU A 110 -1.44 27.39 16.53
C LEU A 110 -1.52 27.21 15.01
N LEU A 111 -0.79 28.01 14.24
CA LEU A 111 -0.74 27.87 12.79
C LEU A 111 -0.25 26.47 12.38
N MET A 112 0.85 26.00 12.96
CA MET A 112 1.38 24.67 12.70
C MET A 112 0.42 23.56 13.14
N LEU A 113 -0.26 23.73 14.27
CA LEU A 113 -1.29 22.78 14.74
C LEU A 113 -2.44 22.68 13.74
N ILE A 114 -2.99 23.81 13.28
CA ILE A 114 -4.09 23.85 12.30
C ILE A 114 -3.67 23.16 10.99
N ILE A 115 -2.49 23.49 10.46
CA ILE A 115 -1.97 22.86 9.22
C ILE A 115 -1.86 21.35 9.40
N ASN A 116 -1.27 20.88 10.51
CA ASN A 116 -1.12 19.45 10.77
C ASN A 116 -2.48 18.73 10.93
N LEU A 117 -3.47 19.37 11.58
CA LEU A 117 -4.82 18.83 11.68
C LEU A 117 -5.50 18.73 10.31
N ILE A 118 -5.34 19.73 9.44
CA ILE A 118 -5.85 19.70 8.06
C ILE A 118 -5.19 18.57 7.27
N VAL A 119 -3.88 18.40 7.36
CA VAL A 119 -3.15 17.30 6.71
C VAL A 119 -3.65 15.94 7.21
N LEU A 120 -3.84 15.80 8.53
CA LEU A 120 -4.36 14.57 9.13
C LEU A 120 -5.80 14.29 8.66
N ALA A 121 -6.67 15.30 8.61
CA ALA A 121 -8.02 15.15 8.10
C ALA A 121 -8.04 14.70 6.63
N ARG A 122 -7.19 15.31 5.78
CA ARG A 122 -7.04 14.96 4.36
C ARG A 122 -6.39 13.60 4.13
N SER A 123 -5.69 13.05 5.12
CA SER A 123 -5.04 11.73 5.04
C SER A 123 -6.02 10.56 5.14
N LYS A 124 -7.22 10.77 5.69
CA LYS A 124 -8.28 9.75 5.83
C LYS A 124 -8.99 9.51 4.50
N LYS A 125 -8.27 8.96 3.52
CA LYS A 125 -8.87 8.55 2.24
C LYS A 125 -9.54 7.19 2.42
N PRO A 126 -10.74 6.96 1.85
CA PRO A 126 -11.34 5.63 1.86
C PRO A 126 -10.52 4.68 0.98
N MET A 127 -10.61 3.39 1.30
CA MET A 127 -10.17 2.32 0.40
C MET A 127 -11.05 2.38 -0.86
N TRP A 128 -10.46 2.12 -2.03
CA TRP A 128 -11.19 2.11 -3.29
C TRP A 128 -10.57 1.10 -4.26
N GLU A 129 -11.36 0.70 -5.22
CA GLU A 129 -11.03 -0.27 -6.25
C GLU A 129 -11.22 0.32 -7.65
N GLY A 130 -10.58 -0.30 -8.64
CA GLY A 130 -10.68 0.10 -10.02
C GLY A 130 -9.77 -0.68 -10.96
N ALA A 131 -9.87 -0.39 -12.25
CA ALA A 131 -9.07 -1.03 -13.29
C ALA A 131 -8.07 -0.07 -13.92
N VAL A 132 -6.89 -0.59 -14.28
CA VAL A 132 -5.90 0.14 -15.09
C VAL A 132 -6.44 0.29 -16.50
N ILE A 133 -6.67 1.52 -16.94
CA ILE A 133 -7.26 1.81 -18.25
C ILE A 133 -6.25 2.31 -19.28
N ASP A 134 -5.13 2.87 -18.83
CA ASP A 134 -4.14 3.48 -19.72
C ASP A 134 -2.78 3.62 -19.02
N LYS A 135 -1.71 3.65 -19.82
CA LYS A 135 -0.33 3.80 -19.37
C LYS A 135 0.46 4.59 -20.40
N TYR A 136 1.14 5.64 -19.97
CA TYR A 136 2.00 6.44 -20.85
C TYR A 136 3.21 6.99 -20.10
N ASN A 137 4.22 7.45 -20.83
CA ASN A 137 5.37 8.14 -20.25
C ASN A 137 5.61 9.48 -20.97
N ARG A 138 6.21 10.44 -20.26
CA ARG A 138 6.52 11.77 -20.79
C ARG A 138 7.87 12.24 -20.26
N LYS A 139 8.72 12.77 -21.15
CA LYS A 139 9.95 13.47 -20.74
C LYS A 139 9.57 14.86 -20.22
N LYS A 140 10.15 15.26 -19.10
CA LYS A 140 9.97 16.56 -18.46
C LYS A 140 11.32 17.13 -18.06
N ARG A 141 11.36 18.46 -17.94
CA ARG A 141 12.52 19.21 -17.49
C ARG A 141 12.13 20.05 -16.29
N LYS A 142 12.89 19.98 -15.20
CA LYS A 142 12.66 20.78 -13.99
C LYS A 142 13.82 21.76 -13.81
N TYR A 143 13.45 23.02 -13.58
CA TYR A 143 14.37 24.09 -13.25
C TYR A 143 14.75 24.04 -11.78
N TYR A 144 16.04 24.14 -11.51
CA TYR A 144 16.60 24.34 -10.17
C TYR A 144 17.40 25.64 -10.18
N ARG A 145 17.13 26.47 -9.18
CA ARG A 145 17.95 27.64 -8.90
C ARG A 145 18.96 27.23 -7.84
N SER A 146 20.26 27.36 -8.12
CA SER A 146 21.28 27.19 -7.09
C SER A 146 21.05 28.19 -5.95
N GLY A 147 21.36 27.79 -4.72
CA GLY A 147 21.13 28.61 -3.51
C GLY A 147 21.93 29.90 -3.49
N ASP A 148 22.99 30.01 -4.29
CA ASP A 148 23.83 31.20 -4.47
C ASP A 148 23.37 32.09 -5.64
N GLY A 149 22.33 31.68 -6.38
CA GLY A 149 21.79 32.41 -7.53
C GLY A 149 22.72 32.48 -8.75
N SER A 150 23.85 31.77 -8.75
CA SER A 150 24.92 31.96 -9.74
C SER A 150 24.77 31.09 -10.99
N SER A 151 24.00 30.00 -10.93
CA SER A 151 23.84 29.07 -12.05
C SER A 151 22.41 28.55 -12.20
N GLU A 152 21.91 28.55 -13.43
CA GLU A 152 20.65 27.88 -13.80
C GLU A 152 20.93 26.41 -14.14
N THR A 153 20.38 25.48 -13.35
CA THR A 153 20.53 24.04 -13.62
C THR A 153 19.20 23.43 -14.01
N TYR A 154 19.16 22.79 -15.18
CA TYR A 154 18.02 22.00 -15.62
C TYR A 154 18.29 20.52 -15.39
N LYS A 155 17.30 19.80 -14.84
CA LYS A 155 17.32 18.34 -14.75
C LYS A 155 16.20 17.75 -15.59
N ASP A 156 16.56 16.94 -16.57
CA ASP A 156 15.62 16.13 -17.34
C ASP A 156 15.27 14.86 -16.57
N TYR A 157 13.99 14.47 -16.62
CA TYR A 157 13.47 13.26 -16.01
C TYR A 157 12.29 12.73 -16.82
N THR A 158 12.03 11.43 -16.74
CA THR A 158 10.89 10.79 -17.39
C THR A 158 9.83 10.46 -16.35
N GLU A 159 8.60 10.96 -16.56
CA GLU A 159 7.45 10.56 -15.77
C GLU A 159 6.73 9.38 -16.42
N TYR A 160 6.52 8.33 -15.66
CA TYR A 160 5.73 7.16 -16.01
C TYR A 160 4.38 7.25 -15.31
N THR A 161 3.29 7.25 -16.07
CA THR A 161 1.95 7.42 -15.56
C THR A 161 1.12 6.17 -15.83
N THR A 162 0.55 5.61 -14.77
CA THR A 162 -0.49 4.56 -14.83
C THR A 162 -1.83 5.18 -14.46
N VAL A 163 -2.83 5.08 -15.34
CA VAL A 163 -4.16 5.65 -15.15
C VAL A 163 -5.13 4.55 -14.73
N ILE A 164 -5.82 4.78 -13.63
CA ILE A 164 -6.79 3.86 -13.04
C ILE A 164 -8.16 4.53 -13.08
N ARG A 165 -9.16 3.80 -13.57
CA ARG A 165 -10.57 4.17 -13.44
C ARG A 165 -11.14 3.45 -12.24
N THR A 166 -11.58 4.21 -11.24
CA THR A 166 -12.24 3.65 -10.07
C THR A 166 -13.61 3.11 -10.44
N ASP A 167 -14.14 2.21 -9.63
CA ASP A 167 -15.49 1.64 -9.86
C ASP A 167 -16.58 2.71 -9.75
N SER A 168 -16.32 3.78 -8.99
CA SER A 168 -17.15 4.98 -8.96
C SER A 168 -17.03 5.89 -10.21
N GLY A 169 -16.25 5.48 -11.21
CA GLY A 169 -16.05 6.20 -12.48
C GLY A 169 -14.97 7.29 -12.45
N SER A 170 -14.42 7.64 -11.28
CA SER A 170 -13.38 8.67 -11.17
C SER A 170 -12.03 8.19 -11.70
N LYS A 171 -11.20 9.11 -12.19
CA LYS A 171 -9.82 8.78 -12.60
C LYS A 171 -8.83 9.02 -11.45
N LYS A 172 -7.91 8.07 -11.26
CA LYS A 172 -6.75 8.17 -10.38
C LYS A 172 -5.48 7.91 -11.20
N THR A 173 -4.36 8.48 -10.77
CA THR A 173 -3.07 8.29 -11.44
C THR A 173 -2.00 7.87 -10.44
N ILE A 174 -1.14 6.96 -10.87
CA ILE A 174 0.15 6.68 -10.24
C ILE A 174 1.19 7.35 -11.13
N VAL A 175 1.96 8.28 -10.56
CA VAL A 175 3.04 8.98 -11.27
C VAL A 175 4.35 8.61 -10.60
N GLU A 176 5.21 7.99 -11.39
CA GLU A 176 6.52 7.48 -11.02
C GLU A 176 7.59 8.15 -11.89
N ARG A 177 8.84 8.23 -11.40
CA ARG A 177 9.91 8.97 -12.09
C ARG A 177 11.15 8.13 -12.30
N ASP A 178 11.73 8.25 -13.48
CA ASP A 178 13.02 7.66 -13.86
C ASP A 178 13.09 6.16 -13.51
N SER A 179 13.94 5.78 -12.55
CA SER A 179 14.12 4.40 -12.11
C SER A 179 13.03 3.91 -11.16
N GLU A 180 12.29 4.80 -10.49
CA GLU A 180 11.25 4.47 -9.50
C GLU A 180 9.91 4.11 -10.18
N ARG A 181 9.94 3.27 -11.22
CA ARG A 181 8.80 2.90 -12.08
C ARG A 181 8.23 1.51 -11.80
N ASP A 182 8.23 1.13 -10.52
CA ASP A 182 7.90 -0.22 -10.06
C ASP A 182 6.46 -0.58 -10.41
N MET A 183 5.49 0.28 -10.10
CA MET A 183 4.07 0.03 -10.36
C MET A 183 3.75 0.14 -11.85
N TYR A 184 4.38 1.09 -12.56
CA TYR A 184 4.27 1.19 -14.00
C TYR A 184 4.78 -0.06 -14.71
N SER A 185 5.81 -0.73 -14.20
CA SER A 185 6.30 -1.97 -14.81
C SER A 185 5.47 -3.19 -14.40
N TYR A 186 4.91 -3.18 -13.19
CA TYR A 186 4.20 -4.31 -12.60
C TYR A 186 2.75 -4.46 -13.07
N LEU A 187 2.03 -3.34 -13.23
CA LEU A 187 0.61 -3.34 -13.60
C LEU A 187 0.42 -3.32 -15.12
N ALA A 188 -0.44 -4.17 -15.65
CA ALA A 188 -0.88 -4.19 -17.04
C ALA A 188 -2.21 -3.45 -17.23
N ILE A 189 -2.50 -3.01 -18.46
CA ILE A 189 -3.83 -2.50 -18.80
C ILE A 189 -4.84 -3.64 -18.64
N GLY A 190 -5.96 -3.35 -17.98
CA GLY A 190 -6.98 -4.32 -17.60
C GLY A 190 -6.80 -4.91 -16.19
N ASP A 191 -5.65 -4.73 -15.54
CA ASP A 191 -5.47 -5.20 -14.17
C ASP A 191 -6.42 -4.47 -13.21
N HIS A 192 -7.14 -5.24 -12.40
CA HIS A 192 -7.95 -4.71 -11.31
C HIS A 192 -7.08 -4.51 -10.06
N VAL A 193 -7.25 -3.38 -9.38
CA VAL A 193 -6.42 -2.97 -8.25
C VAL A 193 -7.25 -2.41 -7.09
N ARG A 194 -6.77 -2.61 -5.87
CA ARG A 194 -7.30 -2.02 -4.63
C ARG A 194 -6.25 -1.12 -4.01
N PHE A 195 -6.62 0.13 -3.74
CA PHE A 195 -5.74 1.07 -3.07
C PHE A 195 -5.89 0.95 -1.55
N HIS A 196 -4.77 0.81 -0.84
CA HIS A 196 -4.70 0.73 0.62
C HIS A 196 -4.19 2.04 1.24
N PRO A 197 -5.09 2.91 1.76
CA PRO A 197 -4.72 4.27 2.21
C PRO A 197 -3.73 4.29 3.38
N ALA A 198 -3.82 3.30 4.28
CA ALA A 198 -2.93 3.18 5.43
C ALA A 198 -1.44 3.10 5.03
N PHE A 199 -1.16 2.49 3.88
CA PHE A 199 0.19 2.32 3.38
C PHE A 199 0.51 3.19 2.15
N GLY A 200 -0.50 3.65 1.43
CA GLY A 200 -0.35 4.35 0.17
C GLY A 200 0.20 3.43 -0.91
N THR A 201 -0.30 2.20 -0.97
CA THR A 201 0.12 1.16 -1.92
C THR A 201 -1.09 0.58 -2.65
N TYR A 202 -0.81 -0.20 -3.69
CA TYR A 202 -1.81 -0.81 -4.55
C TYR A 202 -1.65 -2.33 -4.49
N GLU A 203 -2.76 -3.01 -4.28
CA GLU A 203 -2.85 -4.46 -4.39
C GLU A 203 -3.45 -4.82 -5.74
N LYS A 204 -2.82 -5.73 -6.48
CA LYS A 204 -3.32 -6.28 -7.74
C LYS A 204 -4.26 -7.45 -7.46
N TYR A 205 -5.38 -7.55 -8.17
CA TYR A 205 -6.39 -8.59 -7.94
C TYR A 205 -5.92 -9.98 -8.40
N ASP A 206 -5.52 -10.12 -9.66
CA ASP A 206 -5.03 -11.38 -10.22
C ASP A 206 -3.50 -11.39 -10.24
N LYS A 207 -2.92 -12.19 -9.36
CA LYS A 207 -1.47 -12.35 -9.20
C LYS A 207 -1.00 -13.72 -9.70
N SER A 208 -1.89 -14.50 -10.33
CA SER A 208 -1.63 -15.90 -10.72
C SER A 208 -0.49 -16.04 -11.74
N ARG A 209 -0.28 -15.00 -12.57
CA ARG A 209 0.76 -14.96 -13.60
C ARG A 209 2.00 -14.16 -13.18
N ASP A 210 2.02 -13.63 -11.95
CA ASP A 210 3.09 -12.78 -11.48
C ASP A 210 4.24 -13.63 -10.90
N ARG A 211 5.49 -13.27 -11.22
CA ARG A 211 6.69 -13.90 -10.64
C ARG A 211 7.13 -13.26 -9.33
N HIS A 212 6.63 -12.06 -9.05
CA HIS A 212 6.97 -11.27 -7.89
C HIS A 212 5.75 -10.46 -7.43
N ILE A 213 5.76 -10.04 -6.17
CA ILE A 213 4.74 -9.19 -5.57
C ILE A 213 5.42 -8.10 -4.74
N TYR A 214 4.83 -6.91 -4.71
CA TYR A 214 5.29 -5.83 -3.84
C TYR A 214 4.59 -5.88 -2.49
N CYS A 215 5.37 -5.72 -1.42
CA CYS A 215 4.84 -5.69 -0.06
C CYS A 215 4.00 -4.42 0.14
N ASN A 216 2.73 -4.56 0.50
CA ASN A 216 1.87 -3.41 0.78
C ASN A 216 2.33 -2.59 1.99
N VAL A 217 3.11 -3.15 2.92
CA VAL A 217 3.59 -2.42 4.10
C VAL A 217 4.82 -1.54 3.79
N CYS A 218 5.82 -2.11 3.11
CA CYS A 218 7.14 -1.47 2.94
C CYS A 218 7.60 -1.29 1.48
N ARG A 219 6.79 -1.68 0.50
CA ARG A 219 7.05 -1.62 -0.95
C ARG A 219 8.24 -2.44 -1.46
N ALA A 220 8.84 -3.28 -0.62
CA ALA A 220 9.89 -4.19 -1.08
C ALA A 220 9.31 -5.21 -2.09
N LYS A 221 10.08 -5.48 -3.14
CA LYS A 221 9.80 -6.54 -4.12
C LYS A 221 10.12 -7.90 -3.50
N ASN A 222 9.21 -8.86 -3.66
CA ASN A 222 9.33 -10.21 -3.11
C ASN A 222 9.00 -11.26 -4.19
N PRO A 223 9.62 -12.44 -4.16
CA PRO A 223 9.15 -13.58 -4.96
C PRO A 223 7.68 -13.91 -4.68
N ILE A 224 6.91 -14.30 -5.71
CA ILE A 224 5.48 -14.64 -5.55
C ILE A 224 5.26 -15.85 -4.64
N THR A 225 6.27 -16.69 -4.46
CA THR A 225 6.23 -17.88 -3.59
C THR A 225 6.32 -17.54 -2.11
N ASN A 226 6.86 -16.37 -1.74
CA ASN A 226 7.05 -16.01 -0.33
C ASN A 226 5.73 -15.67 0.34
N GLU A 227 5.44 -16.19 1.54
CA GLU A 227 4.26 -15.77 2.31
C GLU A 227 4.49 -14.44 3.06
N ARG A 228 5.74 -14.17 3.42
CA ARG A 228 6.17 -12.98 4.18
C ARG A 228 7.19 -12.16 3.42
N CYS A 229 7.20 -10.86 3.70
CA CYS A 229 8.12 -9.92 3.09
C CYS A 229 9.55 -10.11 3.60
N VAL A 230 10.54 -10.18 2.70
CA VAL A 230 11.96 -10.33 3.05
C VAL A 230 12.53 -9.15 3.84
N LYS A 231 11.92 -7.96 3.71
CA LYS A 231 12.41 -6.72 4.35
C LYS A 231 11.76 -6.45 5.70
N CYS A 232 10.43 -6.56 5.79
CA CYS A 232 9.69 -6.19 6.99
C CYS A 232 9.00 -7.36 7.70
N ASN A 233 9.14 -8.58 7.19
CA ASN A 233 8.57 -9.83 7.71
C ASN A 233 7.03 -9.86 7.89
N ASN A 234 6.31 -8.84 7.43
CA ASN A 234 4.85 -8.82 7.41
C ASN A 234 4.33 -9.71 6.28
N LEU A 235 3.12 -10.21 6.44
CA LEU A 235 2.45 -11.01 5.41
C LEU A 235 2.27 -10.23 4.11
N LEU A 236 2.56 -10.91 3.00
CA LEU A 236 2.29 -10.39 1.66
C LEU A 236 0.81 -10.56 1.33
N PHE A 237 0.21 -9.60 0.64
CA PHE A 237 -1.22 -9.67 0.34
C PHE A 237 -1.40 -10.58 -0.87
N LYS A 238 -1.64 -11.86 -0.62
CA LYS A 238 -1.98 -12.85 -1.65
C LYS A 238 -3.48 -13.07 -1.63
#